data_AF-A0A975IPY8-F1
#
_entry.id   AF-A0A975IPY8-F1
#
_cell.length_a   1.000
_cell.length_b   1.000
_cell.length_c   1.000
_cell.angle_alpha   90.00
_cell.angle_beta   90.00
_cell.angle_gamma   90.00
#
_symmetry.space_group_name_H-M   'P 1'
#
loop_
_entity.id
_entity.type
_entity.pdbx_description
1 polymer ?
#
loop_
_entity_poly.entity_id
_entity_poly.type
_entity_poly.pdbx_seq_one_letter_code
_entity_poly.pdbx_strand_id
1 'polypeptide(L)'
;MSKRAAWVFESAVTALVVLGLVYVANVRYARPLVDPAPPPPDYALQEVIAFIGAGIVSILAVLLTLLLTRRPRPRFSSVLGVAAIIAACGIGVAVVAFVVPTA
;
A
#
# COMPACT_ATOMS: atom_id res chain seq x y z
N MET A 1 -6.49 -20.30 14.43
CA MET A 1 -7.31 -19.43 13.56
C MET A 1 -7.95 -20.27 12.48
N SER A 2 -9.25 -20.07 12.19
CA SER A 2 -9.94 -20.78 11.11
C SER A 2 -9.42 -20.30 9.74
N LYS A 3 -9.48 -21.14 8.70
CA LYS A 3 -9.09 -20.77 7.32
C LYS A 3 -9.76 -19.48 6.87
N ARG A 4 -11.03 -19.28 7.23
CA ARG A 4 -11.81 -18.06 6.95
C ARG A 4 -11.20 -16.82 7.63
N ALA A 5 -10.78 -16.93 8.89
CA ALA A 5 -10.20 -15.82 9.62
C ALA A 5 -8.87 -15.34 8.99
N ALA A 6 -8.07 -16.25 8.42
CA ALA A 6 -6.84 -15.89 7.73
C ALA A 6 -7.10 -15.09 6.45
N TRP A 7 -8.07 -15.51 5.63
CA TRP A 7 -8.46 -14.78 4.41
C TRP A 7 -9.06 -13.42 4.72
N VAL A 8 -9.93 -13.33 5.73
CA VAL A 8 -10.49 -12.05 6.19
C VAL A 8 -9.38 -11.11 6.64
N PHE A 9 -8.36 -11.61 7.33
CA PHE A 9 -7.21 -10.82 7.75
C PHE A 9 -6.40 -10.29 6.55
N GLU A 10 -6.09 -11.13 5.56
CA GLU A 10 -5.38 -10.71 4.34
C GLU A 10 -6.16 -9.64 3.56
N SER A 11 -7.47 -9.84 3.39
CA SER A 11 -8.34 -8.85 2.72
C SER A 11 -8.38 -7.53 3.50
N ALA A 12 -8.46 -7.59 4.83
CA ALA A 12 -8.46 -6.39 5.67
C ALA A 12 -7.13 -5.62 5.59
N VAL A 13 -5.99 -6.31 5.63
CA VAL A 13 -4.66 -5.69 5.48
C VAL A 13 -4.51 -5.05 4.10
N THR A 14 -4.92 -5.75 3.05
CA THR A 14 -4.86 -5.23 1.68
C THR A 14 -5.73 -3.98 1.54
N ALA A 15 -6.96 -4.02 2.05
CA ALA A 15 -7.87 -2.87 2.03
C ALA A 15 -7.28 -1.67 2.79
N LEU A 16 -6.67 -1.90 3.97
CA LEU A 16 -5.99 -0.87 4.75
C LEU A 16 -4.84 -0.22 3.97
N VAL A 17 -4.00 -1.02 3.31
CA VAL A 17 -2.88 -0.50 2.51
C VAL A 17 -3.38 0.31 1.31
N VAL A 18 -4.37 -0.19 0.58
CA VAL A 18 -4.94 0.52 -0.57
C VAL A 18 -5.62 1.81 -0.13
N LEU A 19 -6.42 1.78 0.94
CA LEU A 19 -7.04 2.99 1.49
C LEU A 19 -5.99 4.00 1.97
N GLY A 20 -4.91 3.54 2.59
CA GLY A 20 -3.79 4.40 3.00
C GLY A 20 -3.13 5.08 1.80
N LEU A 21 -2.85 4.34 0.71
CA LEU A 21 -2.26 4.90 -0.51
C LEU A 21 -3.21 5.88 -1.22
N VAL A 22 -4.50 5.57 -1.28
CA VAL A 22 -5.52 6.48 -1.82
C VAL A 22 -5.64 7.74 -0.96
N TYR A 23 -5.60 7.61 0.36
CA TYR A 23 -5.60 8.74 1.28
C TYR A 23 -4.36 9.62 1.05
N VAL A 24 -3.17 9.04 0.94
CA VAL A 24 -1.94 9.78 0.61
C VAL A 24 -2.06 10.50 -0.74
N ALA A 25 -2.65 9.86 -1.75
CA ALA A 25 -2.87 10.49 -3.06
C ALA A 25 -3.81 11.71 -2.98
N ASN A 26 -4.78 11.70 -2.07
CA ASN A 26 -5.80 12.76 -1.97
C ASN A 26 -5.45 13.87 -0.97
N VAL A 27 -4.58 13.61 0.01
CA VAL A 27 -4.24 14.58 1.06
C VAL A 27 -3.05 15.41 0.61
N ARG A 28 -3.36 16.60 0.09
CA ARG A 28 -2.35 17.63 -0.21
C ARG A 28 -1.86 18.24 1.10
N TYR A 29 -0.55 18.12 1.39
CA TYR A 29 0.14 18.73 2.54
C TYR A 29 0.22 20.27 2.41
N ALA A 30 -0.92 20.95 2.36
CA ALA A 30 -0.96 22.39 2.17
C ALA A 30 -1.01 23.12 3.53
N ARG A 31 0.17 23.36 4.12
CA ARG A 31 0.52 24.64 4.80
C ARG A 31 1.97 24.61 5.29
N PRO A 32 2.88 25.40 4.69
CA PRO A 32 4.21 25.61 5.27
C PRO A 32 4.08 26.34 6.61
N LEU A 33 4.65 25.76 7.67
CA LEU A 33 4.69 26.33 9.03
C LEU A 33 5.91 27.26 9.23
N VAL A 34 6.76 27.42 8.22
CA VAL A 34 8.05 28.12 8.28
C VAL A 34 8.16 29.06 7.08
N ASP A 35 8.70 30.27 7.31
CA ASP A 35 8.90 31.32 6.31
C ASP A 35 10.40 31.59 6.13
N PRO A 36 10.97 31.58 4.90
CA PRO A 36 10.28 31.37 3.63
C PRO A 36 9.79 29.92 3.47
N ALA A 37 8.59 29.79 2.90
CA ALA A 37 8.03 28.50 2.58
C ALA A 37 8.98 27.70 1.67
N PRO A 38 9.37 26.46 2.02
CA PRO A 38 10.08 25.60 1.08
C PRO A 38 9.23 25.41 -0.18
N PRO A 39 9.87 25.20 -1.35
CA PRO A 39 9.15 24.96 -2.60
C PRO A 39 8.12 23.84 -2.40
N PRO A 40 6.87 24.05 -2.85
CA PRO A 40 5.82 23.06 -2.64
C PRO A 40 6.18 21.75 -3.34
N PRO A 41 5.90 20.59 -2.73
CA PRO A 41 6.10 19.32 -3.40
C PRO A 41 5.33 19.18 -4.70
N ASP A 42 5.89 18.41 -5.64
CA ASP A 42 5.20 18.04 -6.87
C ASP A 42 4.07 17.06 -6.54
N TYR A 43 2.95 17.62 -6.10
CA TYR A 43 1.76 16.88 -5.69
C TYR A 43 1.21 16.00 -6.81
N ALA A 44 1.40 16.38 -8.08
CA ALA A 44 0.94 15.60 -9.23
C ALA A 44 1.78 14.32 -9.39
N LEU A 45 3.10 14.43 -9.23
CA LEU A 45 3.98 13.27 -9.26
C LEU A 45 3.75 12.34 -8.06
N GLN A 46 3.51 12.88 -6.86
CA GLN A 46 3.16 12.09 -5.67
C GLN A 46 1.85 11.34 -5.85
N GLU A 47 0.82 12.00 -6.40
CA GLU A 47 -0.47 11.40 -6.70
C GLU A 47 -0.34 10.24 -7.69
N VAL A 48 0.41 10.42 -8.78
CA VAL A 48 0.66 9.37 -9.78
C VAL A 48 1.37 8.17 -9.16
N ILE A 49 2.42 8.40 -8.36
CA ILE A 49 3.18 7.32 -7.70
C ILE A 49 2.28 6.56 -6.72
N ALA A 50 1.45 7.26 -5.95
CA ALA A 50 0.52 6.65 -5.00
C ALA A 50 -0.54 5.79 -5.71
N PHE A 51 -1.11 6.27 -6.83
CA PHE A 51 -2.07 5.49 -7.62
C PHE A 51 -1.44 4.27 -8.32
N ILE A 52 -0.25 4.43 -8.91
CA ILE A 52 0.49 3.31 -9.51
C ILE A 52 0.79 2.25 -8.46
N GLY A 53 1.27 2.67 -7.30
CA GLY A 53 1.57 1.75 -6.20
C GLY A 53 0.33 1.07 -5.64
N ALA A 54 -0.81 1.77 -5.53
CA ALA A 54 -2.09 1.15 -5.14
C ALA A 54 -2.52 0.07 -6.14
N GLY A 55 -2.32 0.33 -7.44
CA GLY A 55 -2.55 -0.65 -8.50
C GLY A 55 -1.65 -1.88 -8.38
N ILE A 56 -0.34 -1.68 -8.18
CA ILE A 56 0.63 -2.77 -8.01
C ILE A 56 0.27 -3.63 -6.80
N VAL A 57 -0.01 -3.02 -5.65
CA VAL A 57 -0.38 -3.73 -4.42
C VAL A 57 -1.65 -4.56 -4.64
N SER A 58 -2.64 -4.01 -5.35
CA SER A 58 -3.88 -4.73 -5.67
C SER A 58 -3.63 -5.95 -6.56
N ILE A 59 -2.80 -5.82 -7.60
CA ILE A 59 -2.41 -6.93 -8.49
C ILE A 59 -1.66 -8.00 -7.69
N LEU A 60 -0.73 -7.59 -6.82
CA LEU A 60 0.07 -8.49 -6.00
C LEU A 60 -0.81 -9.31 -5.05
N ALA A 61 -1.79 -8.66 -4.41
CA ALA A 61 -2.74 -9.32 -3.53
C ALA A 61 -3.54 -10.39 -4.26
N VAL A 62 -4.07 -10.08 -5.45
CA VAL A 62 -4.81 -11.04 -6.28
C VAL A 62 -3.92 -12.23 -6.68
N LEU A 63 -2.71 -11.99 -7.15
CA LEU A 63 -1.79 -13.06 -7.57
C LEU A 63 -1.40 -13.97 -6.39
N LEU A 64 -1.08 -13.40 -5.23
CA LEU A 64 -0.68 -14.16 -4.04
C LEU A 64 -1.85 -14.96 -3.46
N THR A 65 -3.05 -14.39 -3.44
CA THR A 65 -4.30 -15.09 -3.09
C THR A 65 -4.56 -16.27 -4.03
N LEU A 66 -4.39 -16.10 -5.35
CA LEU A 66 -4.55 -17.17 -6.35
C LEU A 66 -3.52 -18.30 -6.17
N LEU A 67 -2.28 -17.96 -5.83
CA LEU A 67 -1.23 -18.94 -5.56
C LEU A 67 -1.51 -19.74 -4.28
N LEU A 68 -2.02 -19.09 -3.24
CA LEU A 68 -2.38 -19.73 -1.97
C LEU A 68 -3.63 -20.62 -2.08
N THR A 69 -4.61 -20.27 -2.92
CA THR A 69 -5.83 -21.07 -3.12
C THR A 69 -5.56 -22.39 -3.85
N ARG A 70 -4.51 -22.47 -4.67
CA ARG A 70 -4.06 -23.74 -5.29
C ARG A 70 -3.47 -24.74 -4.29
N ARG A 71 -3.16 -24.34 -3.05
CA ARG A 71 -2.65 -25.25 -2.03
C ARG A 71 -3.80 -25.93 -1.28
N PRO A 72 -3.81 -27.27 -1.14
CA PRO A 72 -4.90 -28.01 -0.48
C PRO A 72 -5.06 -27.68 1.02
N ARG A 73 -3.98 -27.25 1.68
CA ARG A 73 -3.99 -26.76 3.07
C ARG A 73 -3.05 -25.57 3.23
N PRO A 74 -3.51 -24.32 2.99
CA PRO A 74 -2.70 -23.15 3.29
C PRO A 74 -2.48 -23.08 4.81
N ARG A 75 -1.21 -23.11 5.24
CA ARG A 75 -0.84 -22.87 6.64
C ARG A 75 -1.01 -21.38 6.95
N PHE A 76 -1.44 -21.07 8.17
CA PHE A 76 -1.63 -19.70 8.64
C PHE A 76 -0.39 -18.82 8.44
N SER A 77 0.81 -19.37 8.64
CA SER A 77 2.08 -18.69 8.39
C SER A 77 2.28 -18.25 6.94
N SER A 78 1.70 -18.96 5.96
CA SER A 78 1.78 -18.58 4.54
C SER A 78 0.91 -17.37 4.22
N VAL A 79 -0.27 -17.26 4.85
CA VAL A 79 -1.16 -16.09 4.70
C VAL A 79 -0.56 -14.86 5.38
N LEU A 80 0.05 -15.06 6.56
CA LEU A 80 0.77 -13.99 7.26
C LEU A 80 1.95 -13.45 6.43
N GLY A 81 2.69 -14.34 5.77
CA GLY A 81 3.79 -13.95 4.86
C GLY A 81 3.29 -13.14 3.66
N VAL A 82 2.15 -13.51 3.07
CA VAL A 82 1.54 -12.73 1.98
C VAL A 82 1.09 -11.35 2.46
N ALA A 83 0.41 -11.28 3.60
CA ALA A 83 0.01 -10.00 4.19
C ALA A 83 1.22 -9.10 4.50
N ALA A 84 2.33 -9.68 4.98
CA ALA A 84 3.57 -8.96 5.23
C ALA A 84 4.21 -8.41 3.95
N ILE A 85 4.21 -9.16 2.84
CA ILE A 85 4.70 -8.70 1.54
C ILE A 85 3.86 -7.52 1.03
N ILE A 86 2.53 -7.64 1.10
CA ILE A 86 1.59 -6.59 0.69
C ILE A 86 1.82 -5.31 1.51
N ALA A 87 1.97 -5.45 2.83
CA ALA A 87 2.27 -4.33 3.72
C ALA A 87 3.63 -3.69 3.41
N ALA A 88 4.68 -4.49 3.22
CA ALA A 88 6.01 -3.99 2.89
C ALA A 88 6.04 -3.24 1.56
N CYS A 89 5.36 -3.75 0.52
CA CYS A 89 5.21 -3.07 -0.76
C CYS A 89 4.45 -1.75 -0.61
N GLY A 90 3.34 -1.75 0.13
CA GLY A 90 2.56 -0.53 0.40
C GLY A 90 3.37 0.55 1.12
N ILE A 91 4.11 0.16 2.17
CA ILE A 91 4.99 1.06 2.92
C ILE A 91 6.10 1.60 2.00
N GLY A 92 6.73 0.73 1.20
CA GLY A 92 7.77 1.15 0.26
C GLY A 92 7.29 2.19 -0.75
N VAL A 93 6.11 1.97 -1.35
CA VAL A 93 5.47 2.94 -2.25
C VAL A 93 5.22 4.26 -1.53
N ALA A 94 4.65 4.22 -0.33
CA ALA A 94 4.37 5.43 0.44
C ALA A 94 5.66 6.22 0.70
N VAL A 95 6.73 5.54 1.15
CA VAL A 95 8.05 6.18 1.37
C VAL A 95 8.58 6.81 0.09
N VAL A 96 8.51 6.11 -1.06
CA VAL A 96 8.95 6.67 -2.34
C VAL A 96 8.13 7.91 -2.69
N ALA A 97 6.80 7.85 -2.57
CA ALA A 97 5.93 9.01 -2.80
C ALA A 97 6.32 10.21 -1.91
N PHE A 98 6.72 9.98 -0.65
CA PHE A 98 7.15 11.03 0.26
C PHE A 98 8.56 11.58 -0.02
N VAL A 99 9.45 10.78 -0.60
CA VAL A 99 10.86 11.12 -0.80
C VAL A 99 11.15 11.67 -2.20
N VAL A 100 10.23 11.50 -3.16
CA VAL A 100 10.41 12.04 -4.52
C VAL A 100 10.62 13.56 -4.45
N PRO A 101 11.79 14.04 -4.91
CA PRO A 101 12.15 15.44 -4.79
C PRO A 101 11.24 16.32 -5.62
N THR A 102 10.93 17.45 -5.02
CA THR A 102 10.06 18.52 -5.51
C THR A 102 10.85 19.28 -6.58
N ALA A 103 10.40 19.22 -7.84
CA ALA A 103 11.04 19.95 -8.94
C ALA A 103 10.84 21.46 -8.81
#